data_AF-A0A445D1B3-F1
#
_entry.id   AF-A0A445D1B3-F1
#
_cell.length_a   1.000
_cell.length_b   1.000
_cell.length_c   1.000
_cell.angle_alpha   90.00
_cell.angle_beta   90.00
_cell.angle_gamma   90.00
#
_symmetry.space_group_name_H-M   'P 1'
#
loop_
_entity.id
_entity.type
_entity.pdbx_description
1 polymer ?
#
loop_
_entity_poly.entity_id
_entity_poly.type
_entity_poly.pdbx_seq_one_letter_code
_entity_poly.pdbx_strand_id
1 'polypeptide(L)'
;MEAPAAAAAAVNIFPSLSGSYKPSIFIRRSNVLPFRSNFGFFNNKLCTSVPISRLGHLRLAEGSRKGFVVRASSSSEQSSGSSSKFAPLQLESPIGQFLSEILVSHPHLVPAAVEQQLEQFQTDCDGDKRKEEPSASGTDIVLYRRIAEVKANERRKALEEILYALVVQKFMDANVSLVPSITPNPSGRVDSWPEEDEKIEKLHSSEVHEMIQNHLSVILGNRTGDLSSLAQISKLRLGQVYAASVMYGYFLKRVDQRFQLEKTMKILPNTAEENNSYPTSLEDTRHKGGENLSSVMSHPEVSSLPSSGISSGGSSYATKASRLRNYVMSFDGETLQRYATIRSKEAVSMVEKHTQALFGRPEMVITPQGAIDSSKDVNIKISFGGLKRLVLEAVTFGSFLWDVESYVDSRYHFVLS
;
A
#
# COMPACT_ATOMS: atom_id res chain seq x y z
N MET A 1 -18.93 81.35 -9.42
CA MET A 1 -17.78 82.02 -8.78
C MET A 1 -16.98 80.99 -8.01
N GLU A 2 -15.67 81.21 -7.93
CA GLU A 2 -14.68 80.65 -6.98
C GLU A 2 -14.82 79.20 -6.44
N ALA A 3 -13.77 78.42 -6.68
CA ALA A 3 -13.19 77.50 -5.69
C ALA A 3 -12.17 78.32 -4.84
N PRO A 4 -11.67 77.88 -3.65
CA PRO A 4 -10.89 76.63 -3.59
C PRO A 4 -10.86 75.84 -2.24
N ALA A 5 -10.22 74.68 -2.34
CA ALA A 5 -9.37 73.95 -1.37
C ALA A 5 -9.34 74.30 0.14
N ALA A 6 -9.29 73.23 0.94
CA ALA A 6 -8.45 73.13 2.14
C ALA A 6 -7.89 71.70 2.27
N ALA A 7 -6.66 71.54 2.76
CA ALA A 7 -6.03 70.23 2.99
C ALA A 7 -5.08 70.26 4.19
N ALA A 8 -5.19 69.28 5.07
CA ALA A 8 -4.22 68.94 6.14
C ALA A 8 -4.37 67.42 6.39
N ALA A 9 -3.35 66.57 6.20
CA ALA A 9 -2.01 66.51 6.79
C ALA A 9 -2.00 65.69 8.11
N ALA A 10 -1.19 64.64 8.13
CA ALA A 10 -1.30 63.51 9.05
C ALA A 10 -0.55 63.69 10.37
N VAL A 11 -0.90 62.84 11.35
CA VAL A 11 0.00 62.44 12.45
C VAL A 11 0.00 60.92 12.52
N ASN A 12 1.17 60.32 12.30
CA ASN A 12 1.45 58.92 12.64
C ASN A 12 1.87 58.83 14.12
N ILE A 13 1.55 57.71 14.79
CA ILE A 13 2.42 57.05 15.77
C ILE A 13 1.87 55.62 16.00
N PHE A 14 2.73 54.62 15.80
CA PHE A 14 2.56 53.27 16.36
C PHE A 14 3.28 53.23 17.73
N PRO A 15 2.86 52.33 18.62
CA PRO A 15 3.76 51.21 18.89
C PRO A 15 3.05 49.84 18.82
N SER A 16 3.84 48.83 18.48
CA SER A 16 3.43 47.42 18.42
C SER A 16 3.53 46.72 19.78
N LEU A 17 2.71 45.70 20.01
CA LEU A 17 3.17 44.41 20.55
C LEU A 17 2.14 43.28 20.40
N SER A 18 2.67 42.12 19.99
CA SER A 18 2.15 40.74 20.04
C SER A 18 0.75 40.46 20.65
N GLY A 19 -0.12 39.81 19.87
CA GLY A 19 -1.35 39.16 20.36
C GLY A 19 -1.95 38.18 19.35
N SER A 20 -1.49 36.92 19.32
CA SER A 20 -1.87 35.92 18.32
C SER A 20 -3.13 35.12 18.69
N TYR A 21 -4.25 35.42 18.00
CA TYR A 21 -5.52 34.70 18.19
C TYR A 21 -5.79 33.67 17.07
N LYS A 22 -6.09 32.43 17.47
CA LYS A 22 -6.60 31.36 16.61
C LYS A 22 -8.12 31.25 16.77
N PRO A 23 -8.88 30.96 15.69
CA PRO A 23 -10.23 30.41 15.84
C PRO A 23 -10.13 28.93 16.24
N SER A 24 -10.78 28.55 17.34
CA SER A 24 -10.82 27.17 17.85
C SER A 24 -12.15 26.48 17.53
N ILE A 25 -12.12 25.50 16.62
CA ILE A 25 -13.24 24.57 16.44
C ILE A 25 -12.92 23.29 17.22
N PHE A 26 -13.72 22.99 18.25
CA PHE A 26 -13.59 21.77 19.03
C PHE A 26 -14.11 20.56 18.25
N ILE A 27 -13.21 19.66 17.87
CA ILE A 27 -13.56 18.28 17.53
C ILE A 27 -13.09 17.36 18.67
N ARG A 28 -14.02 16.53 19.14
CA ARG A 28 -13.88 15.64 20.30
C ARG A 28 -12.77 14.62 20.05
N ARG A 29 -11.80 14.50 20.97
CA ARG A 29 -10.76 13.45 20.92
C ARG A 29 -11.40 12.06 20.97
N SER A 30 -11.15 11.26 19.95
CA SER A 30 -11.14 9.79 20.05
C SER A 30 -9.69 9.33 20.03
N ASN A 31 -9.29 8.50 20.99
CA ASN A 31 -7.92 8.01 21.10
C ASN A 31 -7.70 6.84 20.11
N VAL A 32 -7.44 7.18 18.85
CA VAL A 32 -6.90 6.27 17.84
C VAL A 32 -5.57 6.84 17.36
N LEU A 33 -4.50 6.05 17.47
CA LEU A 33 -3.17 6.48 17.02
C LEU A 33 -3.18 6.67 15.50
N PRO A 34 -2.81 7.84 14.96
CA PRO A 34 -2.69 8.02 13.52
C PRO A 34 -1.52 7.19 13.00
N PHE A 35 -1.80 6.25 12.10
CA PHE A 35 -0.77 5.44 11.42
C PHE A 35 0.03 6.35 10.48
N ARG A 36 1.08 6.98 11.02
CA ARG A 36 1.88 8.00 10.33
C ARG A 36 2.87 7.34 9.36
N SER A 37 2.36 6.84 8.24
CA SER A 37 3.18 6.38 7.12
C SER A 37 4.02 7.54 6.58
N ASN A 38 5.27 7.63 7.03
CA ASN A 38 6.23 8.65 6.61
C ASN A 38 6.71 8.38 5.18
N PHE A 39 5.83 8.57 4.19
CA PHE A 39 6.22 8.66 2.78
C PHE A 39 6.86 10.02 2.51
N GLY A 40 8.09 10.17 3.02
CA GLY A 40 9.04 11.11 2.44
C GLY A 40 9.39 10.59 1.04
N PHE A 41 8.95 11.30 0.01
CA PHE A 41 9.23 10.95 -1.38
C PHE A 41 10.73 10.75 -1.60
N PHE A 42 11.14 9.53 -1.99
CA PHE A 42 12.55 9.14 -2.09
C PHE A 42 13.26 9.93 -3.20
N ASN A 43 14.01 10.95 -2.78
CA ASN A 43 14.55 11.99 -3.65
C ASN A 43 15.88 11.53 -4.28
N ASN A 44 15.82 10.58 -5.22
CA ASN A 44 16.98 10.03 -5.94
C ASN A 44 17.60 11.06 -6.92
N LYS A 45 18.24 12.10 -6.36
CA LYS A 45 19.14 13.00 -7.08
C LYS A 45 20.58 12.52 -6.92
N LEU A 46 21.14 11.88 -7.96
CA LEU A 46 22.58 11.94 -8.27
C LEU A 46 22.89 11.30 -9.64
N CYS A 47 22.73 12.06 -10.71
CA CYS A 47 23.44 11.85 -11.98
C CYS A 47 23.95 13.20 -12.49
N THR A 48 25.22 13.49 -12.21
CA THR A 48 25.92 14.69 -12.66
C THR A 48 26.22 14.60 -14.16
N SER A 49 25.43 15.29 -14.98
CA SER A 49 25.68 15.42 -16.41
C SER A 49 26.94 16.24 -16.67
N VAL A 50 28.02 15.59 -17.09
CA VAL A 50 29.27 16.27 -17.50
C VAL A 50 29.03 17.04 -18.81
N PRO A 51 29.31 18.36 -18.87
CA PRO A 51 29.14 19.13 -20.10
C PRO A 51 30.30 18.84 -21.07
N ILE A 52 30.01 18.16 -22.18
CA ILE A 52 30.97 18.00 -23.28
C ILE A 52 31.11 19.34 -24.02
N SER A 53 32.33 19.87 -24.06
CA SER A 53 32.65 21.14 -24.72
C SER A 53 32.53 21.02 -26.24
N ARG A 54 31.79 21.96 -26.86
CA ARG A 54 31.68 22.07 -28.33
C ARG A 54 32.91 22.78 -28.89
N LEU A 55 33.95 22.01 -29.23
CA LEU A 55 35.02 22.51 -30.10
C LEU A 55 34.54 22.44 -31.56
N GLY A 56 34.27 23.60 -32.17
CA GLY A 56 33.92 23.68 -33.59
C GLY A 56 35.16 23.71 -34.47
N HIS A 57 35.13 23.01 -35.61
CA HIS A 57 36.12 23.20 -36.66
C HIS A 57 35.54 23.12 -38.08
N LEU A 58 36.27 23.76 -38.98
CA LEU A 58 35.99 24.17 -40.36
C LEU A 58 35.22 23.20 -41.29
N ARG A 59 34.54 23.79 -42.28
CA ARG A 59 34.03 23.09 -43.47
C ARG A 59 35.20 22.69 -44.39
N LEU A 60 35.11 21.52 -45.00
CA LEU A 60 35.67 21.23 -46.33
C LEU A 60 34.64 20.42 -47.14
N ALA A 61 34.80 20.35 -48.46
CA ALA A 61 33.80 19.81 -49.39
C ALA A 61 34.28 18.55 -50.12
N GLU A 62 33.41 18.01 -50.98
CA GLU A 62 33.62 16.91 -51.93
C GLU A 62 33.83 15.49 -51.34
N GLY A 63 33.12 14.48 -51.90
CA GLY A 63 33.30 13.08 -51.47
C GLY A 63 32.11 12.14 -51.73
N SER A 64 31.73 11.93 -52.99
CA SER A 64 30.61 11.03 -53.34
C SER A 64 30.91 9.55 -53.02
N ARG A 65 30.16 8.95 -52.08
CA ARG A 65 29.98 7.49 -51.95
C ARG A 65 28.55 7.15 -51.56
N LYS A 66 27.93 6.18 -52.25
CA LYS A 66 26.61 5.64 -51.91
C LYS A 66 26.69 4.84 -50.60
N GLY A 67 26.27 5.43 -49.49
CA GLY A 67 25.96 4.71 -48.25
C GLY A 67 24.52 4.19 -48.26
N PHE A 68 24.30 2.95 -47.84
CA PHE A 68 22.94 2.42 -47.64
C PHE A 68 22.36 3.01 -46.34
N VAL A 69 21.52 4.04 -46.46
CA VAL A 69 20.88 4.67 -45.31
C VAL A 69 19.73 3.79 -44.81
N VAL A 70 20.04 2.89 -43.88
CA VAL A 70 19.02 2.19 -43.10
C VAL A 70 18.36 3.20 -42.17
N ARG A 71 17.26 3.81 -42.63
CA ARG A 71 16.38 4.60 -41.77
C ARG A 71 15.70 3.62 -40.80
N ALA A 72 16.17 3.57 -39.56
CA ALA A 72 15.41 3.01 -38.46
C ALA A 72 14.12 3.83 -38.30
N SER A 73 13.04 3.36 -38.90
CA SER A 73 11.73 3.97 -38.75
C SER A 73 11.23 3.61 -37.37
N SER A 74 11.18 4.57 -36.45
CA SER A 74 10.47 4.41 -35.17
C SER A 74 8.96 4.43 -35.47
N SER A 75 8.45 3.34 -36.02
CA SER A 75 7.03 3.12 -36.26
C SER A 75 6.33 3.01 -34.92
N SER A 76 5.92 4.16 -34.38
CA SER A 76 4.98 4.27 -33.26
C SER A 76 3.59 3.83 -33.74
N GLU A 77 3.49 2.57 -34.13
CA GLU A 77 2.22 1.99 -34.55
C GLU A 77 1.31 1.94 -33.33
N GLN A 78 0.18 2.65 -33.45
CA GLN A 78 -0.94 2.50 -32.54
C GLN A 78 -1.58 1.15 -32.87
N SER A 79 -0.91 0.06 -32.45
CA SER A 79 -1.42 -1.30 -32.61
C SER A 79 -2.67 -1.45 -31.76
N SER A 80 -3.82 -1.20 -32.39
CA SER A 80 -5.15 -1.53 -31.93
C SER A 80 -5.43 -3.03 -32.02
N GLY A 81 -4.44 -3.85 -31.66
CA GLY A 81 -4.61 -5.26 -31.38
C GLY A 81 -5.29 -5.43 -30.03
N SER A 82 -6.46 -6.07 -30.01
CA SER A 82 -7.26 -6.28 -28.80
C SER A 82 -6.71 -7.43 -27.94
N SER A 83 -5.47 -7.34 -27.49
CA SER A 83 -5.07 -8.09 -26.31
C SER A 83 -5.85 -7.54 -25.12
N SER A 84 -6.66 -8.38 -24.49
CA SER A 84 -7.35 -8.04 -23.25
C SER A 84 -6.29 -7.74 -22.19
N LYS A 85 -6.20 -6.48 -21.77
CA LYS A 85 -5.26 -6.05 -20.73
C LYS A 85 -5.76 -6.51 -19.36
N PHE A 86 -5.50 -7.79 -19.06
CA PHE A 86 -5.85 -8.46 -17.81
C PHE A 86 -5.26 -7.77 -16.56
N ALA A 87 -4.21 -6.97 -16.74
CA ALA A 87 -3.59 -6.16 -15.69
C ALA A 87 -3.20 -4.76 -16.22
N PRO A 88 -3.23 -3.70 -15.38
CA PRO A 88 -2.86 -2.34 -15.81
C PRO A 88 -1.40 -2.16 -16.22
N LEU A 89 -0.47 -2.73 -15.46
CA LEU A 89 0.97 -2.62 -15.75
C LEU A 89 1.32 -3.56 -16.90
N GLN A 90 2.12 -3.06 -17.85
CA GLN A 90 2.65 -3.85 -18.96
C GLN A 90 4.07 -4.31 -18.61
N LEU A 91 4.41 -5.55 -18.95
CA LEU A 91 5.73 -6.11 -18.70
C LEU A 91 6.64 -5.89 -19.92
N GLU A 92 7.82 -5.34 -19.69
CA GLU A 92 8.69 -4.79 -20.75
C GLU A 92 10.00 -5.58 -20.95
N SER A 93 10.43 -6.39 -19.99
CA SER A 93 11.59 -7.26 -20.16
C SER A 93 11.22 -8.50 -21.02
N PRO A 94 12.20 -9.18 -21.65
CA PRO A 94 11.92 -10.41 -22.41
C PRO A 94 11.23 -11.49 -21.56
N ILE A 95 11.60 -11.57 -20.28
CA ILE A 95 11.04 -12.52 -19.31
C ILE A 95 9.61 -12.12 -18.92
N GLY A 96 9.36 -10.83 -18.69
CA GLY A 96 8.01 -10.33 -18.43
C GLY A 96 7.05 -10.48 -19.62
N GLN A 97 7.55 -10.34 -20.85
CA GLN A 97 6.79 -10.60 -22.07
C GLN A 97 6.44 -12.09 -22.21
N PHE A 98 7.42 -12.98 -22.02
CA PHE A 98 7.23 -14.44 -21.96
C PHE A 98 6.22 -14.86 -20.88
N LEU A 99 6.32 -14.32 -19.67
CA LEU A 99 5.37 -14.61 -18.59
C LEU A 99 3.97 -14.03 -18.87
N SER A 100 3.88 -12.92 -19.60
CA SER A 100 2.60 -12.38 -20.08
C SER A 100 1.93 -13.31 -21.09
N GLU A 101 2.70 -13.91 -22.01
CA GLU A 101 2.18 -14.90 -22.97
C GLU A 101 1.70 -16.19 -22.27
N ILE A 102 2.42 -16.65 -21.24
CA ILE A 102 2.00 -17.80 -20.43
C ILE A 102 0.77 -17.46 -19.56
N LEU A 103 0.69 -16.27 -18.97
CA LEU A 103 -0.49 -15.79 -18.24
C LEU A 103 -1.75 -15.77 -19.11
N VAL A 104 -1.64 -15.49 -20.41
CA VAL A 104 -2.79 -15.49 -21.34
C VAL A 104 -3.12 -16.90 -21.84
N SER A 105 -2.11 -17.72 -22.15
CA SER A 105 -2.31 -19.02 -22.81
C SER A 105 -2.48 -20.19 -21.84
N HIS A 106 -1.65 -20.26 -20.79
CA HIS A 106 -1.58 -21.40 -19.86
C HIS A 106 -1.25 -20.91 -18.42
N PRO A 107 -2.19 -20.23 -17.71
CA PRO A 107 -1.91 -19.61 -16.40
C PRO A 107 -1.30 -20.57 -15.36
N HIS A 108 -1.68 -21.85 -15.41
CA HIS A 108 -1.20 -22.90 -14.52
C HIS A 108 0.29 -23.25 -14.69
N LEU A 109 0.93 -22.86 -15.80
CA LEU A 109 2.37 -23.07 -16.05
C LEU A 109 3.23 -21.91 -15.53
N VAL A 110 2.65 -20.76 -15.17
CA VAL A 110 3.39 -19.56 -14.71
C VAL A 110 4.34 -19.87 -13.55
N PRO A 111 3.98 -20.64 -12.49
CA PRO A 111 4.89 -20.92 -11.38
C PRO A 111 6.14 -21.71 -11.80
N ALA A 112 5.96 -22.71 -12.67
CA ALA A 112 7.06 -23.54 -13.18
C ALA A 112 7.95 -22.76 -14.17
N ALA A 113 7.35 -21.92 -15.01
CA ALA A 113 8.09 -21.01 -15.88
C ALA A 113 8.92 -19.99 -15.07
N VAL A 114 8.37 -19.45 -13.98
CA VAL A 114 9.12 -18.58 -13.06
C VAL A 114 10.26 -19.33 -12.38
N GLU A 115 10.02 -20.55 -11.88
CA GLU A 115 11.05 -21.37 -11.22
C GLU A 115 12.27 -21.57 -12.14
N GLN A 116 12.03 -21.92 -13.42
CA GLN A 116 13.08 -22.03 -14.45
C GLN A 116 13.85 -20.72 -14.68
N GLN A 117 13.20 -19.55 -14.66
CA GLN A 117 13.88 -18.26 -14.83
C GLN A 117 14.72 -17.87 -13.60
N LEU A 118 14.27 -18.22 -12.40
CA LEU A 118 15.02 -18.00 -11.15
C LEU A 118 16.27 -18.90 -11.06
N GLU A 119 16.15 -20.16 -11.47
CA GLU A 119 17.30 -21.08 -11.62
C GLU A 119 18.31 -20.56 -12.64
N GLN A 120 17.84 -20.06 -13.79
CA GLN A 120 18.71 -19.45 -14.81
C GLN A 120 19.47 -18.25 -14.23
N PHE A 121 18.81 -17.33 -13.52
CA PHE A 121 19.50 -16.21 -12.87
C PHE A 121 20.54 -16.64 -11.84
N GLN A 122 20.32 -17.74 -11.13
CA GLN A 122 21.26 -18.25 -10.14
C GLN A 122 22.50 -18.85 -10.81
N THR A 123 22.31 -19.68 -11.84
CA THR A 123 23.41 -20.28 -12.62
C THR A 123 24.25 -19.24 -13.36
N ASP A 124 23.62 -18.21 -13.96
CA ASP A 124 24.33 -17.07 -14.55
C ASP A 124 25.13 -16.28 -13.51
N CYS A 125 24.56 -16.06 -12.32
CA CYS A 125 25.24 -15.31 -11.26
C CYS A 125 26.46 -16.04 -10.70
N ASP A 126 26.40 -17.37 -10.57
CA ASP A 126 27.54 -18.18 -10.14
C ASP A 126 28.55 -18.41 -11.27
N GLY A 127 28.07 -18.44 -12.52
CA GLY A 127 28.91 -18.46 -13.71
C GLY A 127 29.70 -17.17 -13.93
N ASP A 128 29.17 -16.01 -13.53
CA ASP A 128 29.90 -14.73 -13.55
C ASP A 128 30.93 -14.65 -12.41
N LYS A 129 30.58 -15.00 -11.16
CA LYS A 129 31.53 -15.03 -10.02
C LYS A 129 32.78 -15.87 -10.32
N ARG A 130 32.63 -16.98 -11.04
CA ARG A 130 33.73 -17.88 -11.45
C ARG A 130 34.63 -17.31 -12.57
N LYS A 131 34.31 -16.15 -13.14
CA LYS A 131 35.07 -15.49 -14.21
C LYS A 131 35.83 -14.25 -13.72
N GLU A 132 35.67 -13.85 -12.45
CA GLU A 132 36.37 -12.70 -11.86
C GLU A 132 37.81 -13.04 -11.39
N GLU A 133 38.60 -13.74 -12.22
CA GLU A 133 40.06 -13.84 -12.01
C GLU A 133 40.78 -12.67 -12.73
N PRO A 134 41.55 -11.83 -12.00
CA PRO A 134 42.03 -10.56 -12.54
C PRO A 134 43.33 -10.70 -13.33
N SER A 135 43.25 -10.51 -14.65
CA SER A 135 44.37 -10.10 -15.52
C SER A 135 43.95 -8.97 -16.49
N ALA A 136 43.00 -8.14 -16.04
CA ALA A 136 42.33 -7.11 -16.82
C ALA A 136 43.02 -5.75 -16.70
N SER A 137 43.06 -4.97 -17.79
CA SER A 137 43.63 -3.61 -17.79
C SER A 137 42.73 -2.63 -17.01
N GLY A 138 43.28 -1.47 -16.63
CA GLY A 138 42.54 -0.43 -15.91
C GLY A 138 41.26 0.02 -16.62
N THR A 139 41.26 0.03 -17.96
CA THR A 139 40.07 0.31 -18.79
C THR A 139 39.05 -0.83 -18.76
N ASP A 140 39.52 -2.07 -18.79
CA ASP A 140 38.68 -3.27 -18.80
C ASP A 140 37.96 -3.43 -17.46
N ILE A 141 38.62 -3.11 -16.34
CA ILE A 141 38.02 -3.11 -14.99
C ILE A 141 36.79 -2.17 -14.93
N VAL A 142 36.82 -1.04 -15.65
CA VAL A 142 35.67 -0.12 -15.76
C VAL A 142 34.58 -0.70 -16.66
N LEU A 143 34.95 -1.35 -17.77
CA LEU A 143 34.01 -2.02 -18.67
C LEU A 143 33.26 -3.17 -17.97
N TYR A 144 33.98 -4.10 -17.33
CA TYR A 144 33.40 -5.21 -16.58
C TYR A 144 32.48 -4.72 -15.46
N ARG A 145 32.89 -3.69 -14.70
CA ARG A 145 32.03 -3.04 -13.69
C ARG A 145 30.72 -2.54 -14.29
N ARG A 146 30.76 -1.88 -15.46
CA ARG A 146 29.55 -1.35 -16.10
C ARG A 146 28.66 -2.46 -16.68
N ILE A 147 29.24 -3.53 -17.21
CA ILE A 147 28.51 -4.72 -17.66
C ILE A 147 27.80 -5.40 -16.46
N ALA A 148 28.49 -5.57 -15.34
CA ALA A 148 27.91 -6.14 -14.12
C ALA A 148 26.76 -5.26 -13.57
N GLU A 149 26.91 -3.94 -13.59
CA GLU A 149 25.86 -2.99 -13.20
C GLU A 149 24.62 -3.10 -14.11
N VAL A 150 24.81 -3.21 -15.43
CA VAL A 150 23.71 -3.42 -16.39
C VAL A 150 23.01 -4.75 -16.14
N LYS A 151 23.75 -5.87 -16.06
CA LYS A 151 23.22 -7.20 -15.70
C LYS A 151 22.43 -7.21 -14.38
N ALA A 152 22.90 -6.46 -13.38
CA ALA A 152 22.22 -6.35 -12.08
C ALA A 152 20.91 -5.53 -12.17
N ASN A 153 20.88 -4.49 -13.00
CA ASN A 153 19.67 -3.70 -13.25
C ASN A 153 18.64 -4.47 -14.12
N GLU A 154 19.11 -5.26 -15.09
CA GLU A 154 18.27 -6.14 -15.92
C GLU A 154 17.61 -7.24 -15.09
N ARG A 155 18.39 -7.96 -14.26
CA ARG A 155 17.84 -8.94 -13.31
C ARG A 155 16.87 -8.30 -12.32
N ARG A 156 17.13 -7.07 -11.84
CA ARG A 156 16.18 -6.34 -10.98
C ARG A 156 14.85 -6.08 -11.70
N LYS A 157 14.88 -5.61 -12.95
CA LYS A 157 13.66 -5.39 -13.74
C LYS A 157 12.89 -6.69 -13.94
N ALA A 158 13.57 -7.78 -14.28
CA ALA A 158 12.93 -9.06 -14.51
C ALA A 158 12.33 -9.66 -13.21
N LEU A 159 13.01 -9.55 -12.06
CA LEU A 159 12.45 -9.94 -10.75
C LEU A 159 11.18 -9.14 -10.42
N GLU A 160 11.18 -7.83 -10.66
CA GLU A 160 10.01 -6.99 -10.44
C GLU A 160 8.80 -7.43 -11.32
N GLU A 161 9.07 -7.77 -12.58
CA GLU A 161 8.05 -8.24 -13.52
C GLU A 161 7.59 -9.69 -13.21
N ILE A 162 8.47 -10.54 -12.66
CA ILE A 162 8.13 -11.86 -12.10
C ILE A 162 7.18 -11.72 -10.90
N LEU A 163 7.49 -10.83 -9.96
CA LEU A 163 6.63 -10.56 -8.80
C LEU A 163 5.24 -10.08 -9.27
N TYR A 164 5.19 -9.18 -10.26
CA TYR A 164 3.90 -8.73 -10.81
C TYR A 164 3.13 -9.85 -11.50
N ALA A 165 3.79 -10.65 -12.35
CA ALA A 165 3.16 -11.76 -13.06
C ALA A 165 2.51 -12.77 -12.08
N LEU A 166 3.21 -13.10 -11.00
CA LEU A 166 2.68 -13.99 -9.95
C LEU A 166 1.53 -13.34 -9.14
N VAL A 167 1.58 -12.04 -8.86
CA VAL A 167 0.44 -11.35 -8.20
C VAL A 167 -0.78 -11.32 -9.12
N VAL A 168 -0.61 -11.05 -10.43
CA VAL A 168 -1.69 -11.15 -11.42
C VAL A 168 -2.25 -12.57 -11.48
N GLN A 169 -1.41 -13.60 -11.47
CA GLN A 169 -1.86 -14.99 -11.40
C GLN A 169 -2.74 -15.23 -10.16
N LYS A 170 -2.38 -14.73 -8.97
CA LYS A 170 -3.21 -14.88 -7.76
C LYS A 170 -4.61 -14.26 -7.90
N PHE A 171 -4.76 -13.14 -8.61
CA PHE A 171 -6.07 -12.58 -8.93
C PHE A 171 -6.87 -13.44 -9.93
N MET A 172 -6.19 -14.03 -10.93
CA MET A 172 -6.79 -14.96 -11.88
C MET A 172 -7.26 -16.26 -11.21
N ASP A 173 -6.41 -16.88 -10.38
CA ASP A 173 -6.73 -18.06 -9.56
C ASP A 173 -7.96 -17.78 -8.66
N ALA A 174 -8.00 -16.59 -8.03
CA ALA A 174 -9.12 -16.11 -7.22
C ALA A 174 -10.39 -15.77 -8.02
N ASN A 175 -10.35 -15.78 -9.36
CA ASN A 175 -11.42 -15.36 -10.25
C ASN A 175 -11.93 -13.93 -9.94
N VAL A 176 -10.99 -13.00 -9.68
CA VAL A 176 -11.24 -11.58 -9.41
C VAL A 176 -10.55 -10.73 -10.47
N SER A 177 -11.28 -9.79 -11.07
CA SER A 177 -10.75 -8.85 -12.06
C SER A 177 -9.97 -7.70 -11.39
N LEU A 178 -8.74 -7.45 -11.84
CA LEU A 178 -8.00 -6.24 -11.47
C LEU A 178 -8.66 -4.99 -12.08
N VAL A 179 -8.74 -3.90 -11.32
CA VAL A 179 -9.23 -2.62 -11.81
C VAL A 179 -8.34 -2.14 -12.97
N PRO A 180 -8.91 -1.80 -14.15
CA PRO A 180 -8.15 -1.30 -15.29
C PRO A 180 -7.61 0.11 -15.05
N SER A 181 -6.66 0.54 -15.88
CA SER A 181 -6.11 1.90 -15.87
C SER A 181 -7.22 2.96 -15.91
N ILE A 182 -7.17 3.92 -14.98
CA ILE A 182 -8.24 4.88 -14.71
C ILE A 182 -8.24 6.00 -15.77
N THR A 183 -8.92 5.73 -16.87
CA THR A 183 -9.34 6.71 -17.88
C THR A 183 -10.74 7.24 -17.54
N PRO A 184 -10.99 8.57 -17.62
CA PRO A 184 -12.34 9.10 -17.49
C PRO A 184 -13.22 8.68 -18.67
N ASN A 185 -14.36 8.06 -18.40
CA ASN A 185 -15.42 7.90 -19.40
C ASN A 185 -15.98 9.28 -19.83
N PRO A 186 -16.71 9.42 -20.95
CA PRO A 186 -17.31 10.70 -21.35
C PRO A 186 -18.27 11.33 -20.32
N SER A 187 -18.74 10.57 -19.33
CA SER A 187 -19.51 11.06 -18.16
C SER A 187 -18.64 11.68 -17.05
N GLY A 188 -17.31 11.50 -17.10
CA GLY A 188 -16.35 11.86 -16.05
C GLY A 188 -16.27 10.86 -14.88
N ARG A 189 -17.15 9.85 -14.86
CA ARG A 189 -17.10 8.69 -13.94
C ARG A 189 -16.01 7.70 -14.38
N VAL A 190 -15.39 7.00 -13.41
CA VAL A 190 -14.35 5.99 -13.69
C VAL A 190 -14.68 4.56 -13.24
N ASP A 191 -15.57 4.43 -12.24
CA ASP A 191 -15.87 3.19 -11.53
C ASP A 191 -17.01 2.38 -12.17
N SER A 192 -16.84 2.05 -13.44
CA SER A 192 -17.72 1.15 -14.18
C SER A 192 -17.17 -0.29 -14.18
N TRP A 193 -16.78 -0.76 -13.00
CA TRP A 193 -16.14 -2.07 -12.78
C TRP A 193 -17.14 -3.12 -12.26
N PRO A 194 -16.87 -4.42 -12.40
CA PRO A 194 -17.72 -5.47 -11.83
C PRO A 194 -17.84 -5.39 -10.30
N GLU A 195 -19.04 -5.61 -9.77
CA GLU A 195 -19.26 -5.76 -8.33
C GLU A 195 -18.75 -7.12 -7.85
N GLU A 196 -17.50 -7.16 -7.42
CA GLU A 196 -16.77 -8.36 -7.01
C GLU A 196 -16.26 -8.25 -5.55
N ASP A 197 -16.78 -7.30 -4.77
CA ASP A 197 -16.39 -7.05 -3.37
C ASP A 197 -16.54 -8.31 -2.50
N GLU A 198 -17.67 -9.01 -2.63
CA GLU A 198 -17.94 -10.23 -1.85
C GLU A 198 -17.00 -11.40 -2.23
N LYS A 199 -16.43 -11.41 -3.45
CA LYS A 199 -15.35 -12.35 -3.81
C LYS A 199 -14.07 -11.99 -3.08
N ILE A 200 -13.68 -10.71 -3.11
CA ILE A 200 -12.45 -10.24 -2.47
C ILE A 200 -12.51 -10.45 -0.95
N GLU A 201 -13.63 -10.11 -0.33
CA GLU A 201 -13.81 -10.21 1.13
C GLU A 201 -13.69 -11.66 1.64
N LYS A 202 -13.90 -12.67 0.78
CA LYS A 202 -13.71 -14.11 1.07
C LYS A 202 -12.25 -14.59 0.93
N LEU A 203 -11.33 -13.78 0.41
CA LEU A 203 -9.90 -14.12 0.29
C LEU A 203 -9.10 -13.90 1.59
N HIS A 204 -9.74 -13.34 2.61
CA HIS A 204 -9.13 -12.97 3.88
C HIS A 204 -9.76 -13.74 5.04
N SER A 205 -9.00 -13.99 6.11
CA SER A 205 -9.52 -14.61 7.34
C SER A 205 -10.51 -13.68 8.04
N SER A 206 -11.39 -14.24 8.89
CA SER A 206 -12.37 -13.48 9.68
C SER A 206 -11.73 -12.34 10.47
N GLU A 207 -10.64 -12.63 11.17
CA GLU A 207 -9.93 -11.65 11.99
C GLU A 207 -9.25 -10.54 11.14
N VAL A 208 -8.83 -10.85 9.91
CA VAL A 208 -8.31 -9.87 8.94
C VAL A 208 -9.45 -9.04 8.35
N HIS A 209 -10.58 -9.64 7.99
CA HIS A 209 -11.75 -8.95 7.46
C HIS A 209 -12.24 -7.85 8.43
N GLU A 210 -12.29 -8.14 9.74
CA GLU A 210 -12.59 -7.13 10.76
C GLU A 210 -11.62 -5.93 10.72
N MET A 211 -10.32 -6.17 10.48
CA MET A 211 -9.34 -5.09 10.34
C MET A 211 -9.52 -4.31 9.02
N ILE A 212 -9.87 -4.99 7.93
CA ILE A 212 -10.20 -4.36 6.64
C ILE A 212 -11.42 -3.44 6.77
N GLN A 213 -12.50 -3.85 7.45
CA GLN A 213 -13.67 -3.00 7.66
C GLN A 213 -13.36 -1.76 8.53
N ASN A 214 -12.43 -1.87 9.48
CA ASN A 214 -11.93 -0.71 10.23
C ASN A 214 -11.15 0.26 9.32
N HIS A 215 -10.30 -0.25 8.42
CA HIS A 215 -9.54 0.57 7.45
C HIS A 215 -10.44 1.24 6.41
N LEU A 216 -11.42 0.51 5.87
CA LEU A 216 -12.48 1.06 5.03
C LEU A 216 -13.25 2.19 5.74
N SER A 217 -13.60 1.99 7.02
CA SER A 217 -14.29 3.02 7.82
C SER A 217 -13.44 4.29 8.04
N VAL A 218 -12.11 4.19 8.07
CA VAL A 218 -11.20 5.34 8.14
C VAL A 218 -11.13 6.08 6.80
N ILE A 219 -11.19 5.38 5.66
CA ILE A 219 -11.10 5.98 4.32
C ILE A 219 -12.44 6.55 3.83
N LEU A 220 -13.54 5.84 4.05
CA LEU A 220 -14.89 6.24 3.65
C LEU A 220 -15.54 7.19 4.67
N GLY A 221 -15.10 7.15 5.94
CA GLY A 221 -15.71 7.89 7.04
C GLY A 221 -17.19 7.52 7.21
N ASN A 222 -18.04 8.52 7.47
CA ASN A 222 -19.47 8.32 7.69
C ASN A 222 -20.26 7.91 6.42
N ARG A 223 -19.60 7.62 5.28
CA ARG A 223 -20.25 7.43 3.97
C ARG A 223 -20.46 5.97 3.56
N THR A 224 -20.06 5.01 4.41
CA THR A 224 -20.21 3.56 4.16
C THR A 224 -21.65 3.11 3.86
N GLY A 225 -22.66 3.89 4.28
CA GLY A 225 -24.08 3.60 4.02
C GLY A 225 -24.63 4.12 2.68
N ASP A 226 -23.91 4.98 1.95
CA ASP A 226 -24.30 5.44 0.61
C ASP A 226 -23.14 5.22 -0.36
N LEU A 227 -23.05 3.99 -0.85
CA LEU A 227 -22.07 3.57 -1.85
C LEU A 227 -22.33 4.17 -3.24
N SER A 228 -23.53 4.74 -3.49
CA SER A 228 -23.93 5.29 -4.79
C SER A 228 -23.42 6.70 -5.03
N SER A 229 -23.29 7.50 -3.96
CA SER A 229 -22.90 8.90 -4.03
C SER A 229 -21.48 9.09 -4.60
N LEU A 230 -21.32 10.13 -5.41
CA LEU A 230 -20.07 10.42 -6.13
C LEU A 230 -19.16 11.36 -5.33
N ALA A 231 -17.96 10.88 -5.03
CA ALA A 231 -16.84 11.72 -4.63
C ALA A 231 -16.17 12.34 -5.87
N GLN A 232 -15.73 13.59 -5.75
CA GLN A 232 -14.69 14.16 -6.60
C GLN A 232 -13.36 14.08 -5.84
N ILE A 233 -12.38 13.35 -6.39
CA ILE A 233 -11.06 13.14 -5.80
C ILE A 233 -9.99 13.30 -6.87
N SER A 234 -8.80 13.73 -6.46
CA SER A 234 -7.67 13.89 -7.38
C SER A 234 -6.91 12.58 -7.59
N LYS A 235 -6.27 12.41 -8.75
CA LYS A 235 -5.53 11.19 -9.09
C LYS A 235 -4.36 10.93 -8.14
N LEU A 236 -3.63 11.97 -7.70
CA LEU A 236 -2.59 11.81 -6.68
C LEU A 236 -3.15 11.29 -5.36
N ARG A 237 -4.28 11.84 -4.89
CA ARG A 237 -4.93 11.43 -3.63
C ARG A 237 -5.40 9.97 -3.69
N LEU A 238 -5.98 9.54 -4.82
CA LEU A 238 -6.45 8.17 -4.97
C LEU A 238 -5.27 7.18 -5.06
N GLY A 239 -4.18 7.53 -5.75
CA GLY A 239 -2.94 6.76 -5.76
C GLY A 239 -2.29 6.63 -4.37
N GLN A 240 -2.32 7.70 -3.56
CA GLN A 240 -1.88 7.66 -2.16
C GLN A 240 -2.71 6.69 -1.32
N VAL A 241 -4.05 6.73 -1.46
CA VAL A 241 -4.96 5.81 -0.74
C VAL A 241 -4.76 4.35 -1.18
N TYR A 242 -4.56 4.12 -2.49
CA TYR A 242 -4.29 2.79 -3.03
C TYR A 242 -2.95 2.24 -2.49
N ALA A 243 -1.85 2.96 -2.65
CA ALA A 243 -0.53 2.52 -2.17
C ALA A 243 -0.50 2.31 -0.64
N ALA A 244 -1.14 3.19 0.14
CA ALA A 244 -1.31 3.00 1.58
C ALA A 244 -2.08 1.72 1.93
N SER A 245 -3.11 1.38 1.15
CA SER A 245 -3.91 0.16 1.33
C SER A 245 -3.17 -1.10 0.90
N VAL A 246 -2.30 -1.03 -0.12
CA VAL A 246 -1.37 -2.12 -0.47
C VAL A 246 -0.42 -2.44 0.68
N MET A 247 0.24 -1.42 1.24
CA MET A 247 1.14 -1.62 2.39
C MET A 247 0.39 -2.15 3.61
N TYR A 248 -0.85 -1.69 3.83
CA TYR A 248 -1.71 -2.19 4.91
C TYR A 248 -2.09 -3.67 4.71
N GLY A 249 -2.42 -4.11 3.49
CA GLY A 249 -2.70 -5.51 3.20
C GLY A 249 -1.48 -6.43 3.34
N TYR A 250 -0.32 -5.97 2.88
CA TYR A 250 0.96 -6.64 3.07
C TYR A 250 1.29 -6.79 4.57
N PHE A 251 1.09 -5.73 5.36
CA PHE A 251 1.21 -5.77 6.82
C PHE A 251 0.26 -6.78 7.46
N LEU A 252 -1.05 -6.69 7.16
CA LEU A 252 -2.08 -7.55 7.74
C LEU A 252 -1.79 -9.04 7.51
N LYS A 253 -1.43 -9.40 6.27
CA LYS A 253 -1.12 -10.77 5.88
C LYS A 253 0.02 -11.38 6.71
N ARG A 254 1.08 -10.62 6.94
CA ARG A 254 2.22 -11.04 7.77
C ARG A 254 1.84 -11.28 9.20
N VAL A 255 1.07 -10.35 9.79
CA VAL A 255 0.66 -10.47 11.19
C VAL A 255 -0.37 -11.58 11.38
N ASP A 256 -1.30 -11.79 10.45
CA ASP A 256 -2.23 -12.91 10.49
C ASP A 256 -1.51 -14.25 10.38
N GLN A 257 -0.58 -14.43 9.43
CA GLN A 257 0.23 -15.66 9.35
C GLN A 257 0.96 -15.97 10.66
N ARG A 258 1.56 -14.96 11.32
CA ARG A 258 2.18 -15.14 12.63
C ARG A 258 1.16 -15.45 13.74
N PHE A 259 0.04 -14.73 13.77
CA PHE A 259 -1.04 -14.89 14.74
C PHE A 259 -1.68 -16.28 14.66
N GLN A 260 -2.05 -16.76 13.47
CA GLN A 260 -2.60 -18.10 13.28
C GLN A 260 -1.58 -19.19 13.64
N LEU A 261 -0.27 -18.97 13.39
CA LEU A 261 0.80 -19.88 13.80
C LEU A 261 0.92 -19.95 15.34
N GLU A 262 0.99 -18.82 16.05
CA GLU A 262 1.09 -18.80 17.52
C GLU A 262 -0.18 -19.32 18.22
N LYS A 263 -1.36 -19.06 17.62
CA LYS A 263 -2.67 -19.62 17.99
C LYS A 263 -2.68 -21.15 17.83
N THR A 264 -2.10 -21.67 16.76
CA THR A 264 -1.97 -23.13 16.50
C THR A 264 -0.96 -23.79 17.45
N MET A 265 0.16 -23.11 17.73
CA MET A 265 1.20 -23.57 18.67
C MET A 265 0.79 -23.43 20.14
N LYS A 266 -0.42 -22.94 20.45
CA LYS A 266 -0.91 -22.65 21.82
C LYS A 266 -0.04 -21.69 22.64
N ILE A 267 0.76 -20.85 21.96
CA ILE A 267 1.62 -19.83 22.59
C ILE A 267 0.78 -18.63 23.05
N LEU A 268 -0.28 -18.33 22.30
CA LEU A 268 -1.19 -17.23 22.59
C LEU A 268 -2.14 -17.61 23.75
N PRO A 269 -2.33 -16.78 24.79
CA PRO A 269 -3.16 -17.12 25.93
C PRO A 269 -4.60 -17.42 25.48
N ASN A 270 -5.06 -18.65 25.73
CA ASN A 270 -6.32 -19.14 25.17
C ASN A 270 -7.52 -18.73 26.06
N THR A 271 -7.91 -17.46 25.98
CA THR A 271 -9.02 -16.84 26.71
C THR A 271 -10.41 -17.33 26.26
N ALA A 272 -10.56 -18.62 25.95
CA ALA A 272 -11.75 -19.28 25.46
C ALA A 272 -12.18 -20.48 26.33
N GLU A 273 -11.30 -21.01 27.18
CA GLU A 273 -11.51 -22.22 28.00
C GLU A 273 -11.74 -21.90 29.50
N GLU A 274 -12.57 -20.89 29.78
CA GLU A 274 -13.18 -20.68 31.12
C GLU A 274 -14.70 -20.96 31.14
N ASN A 275 -15.28 -21.42 30.02
CA ASN A 275 -16.66 -21.89 29.96
C ASN A 275 -16.68 -23.36 29.51
N ASN A 276 -17.37 -24.20 30.29
CA ASN A 276 -17.53 -25.65 30.11
C ASN A 276 -16.27 -26.52 30.30
N SER A 277 -15.96 -26.93 31.54
CA SER A 277 -15.98 -28.36 31.93
C SER A 277 -15.61 -28.59 33.41
N TYR A 278 -16.60 -28.93 34.24
CA TYR A 278 -16.39 -29.69 35.48
C TYR A 278 -17.49 -30.77 35.63
N PRO A 279 -17.25 -32.00 35.14
CA PRO A 279 -18.10 -33.16 35.42
C PRO A 279 -17.46 -34.04 36.50
N THR A 280 -17.66 -33.69 37.78
CA THR A 280 -17.28 -34.55 38.92
C THR A 280 -18.53 -34.96 39.68
N SER A 281 -18.70 -36.27 39.89
CA SER A 281 -19.83 -36.89 40.58
C SER A 281 -19.32 -37.78 41.72
N LEU A 282 -20.15 -37.97 42.76
CA LEU A 282 -19.87 -38.69 44.02
C LEU A 282 -18.79 -38.03 44.92
N GLU A 283 -18.81 -38.17 46.26
CA GLU A 283 -19.72 -38.94 47.13
C GLU A 283 -20.05 -38.25 48.50
N ASP A 284 -20.85 -38.94 49.31
CA ASP A 284 -21.47 -38.61 50.61
C ASP A 284 -20.56 -37.93 51.66
N THR A 285 -21.10 -36.95 52.38
CA THR A 285 -21.24 -37.05 53.85
C THR A 285 -22.37 -36.14 54.37
N ARG A 286 -23.40 -36.74 54.95
CA ARG A 286 -24.52 -36.11 55.68
C ARG A 286 -24.07 -35.20 56.84
N HIS A 287 -24.87 -34.19 57.20
CA HIS A 287 -25.46 -34.04 58.56
C HIS A 287 -26.54 -32.92 58.65
N LYS A 288 -27.16 -32.74 59.83
CA LYS A 288 -28.42 -32.01 60.06
C LYS A 288 -28.29 -30.48 60.09
N GLY A 289 -29.40 -29.80 59.81
CA GLY A 289 -29.57 -28.35 60.00
C GLY A 289 -29.89 -27.92 61.43
N GLY A 290 -30.21 -26.62 61.57
CA GLY A 290 -30.66 -25.96 62.79
C GLY A 290 -30.74 -24.44 62.57
N GLU A 291 -31.87 -23.82 62.90
CA GLU A 291 -32.04 -22.37 62.86
C GLU A 291 -31.29 -21.65 64.00
N ASN A 292 -30.97 -20.35 63.81
CA ASN A 292 -31.29 -19.29 64.79
C ASN A 292 -30.88 -17.87 64.32
N LEU A 293 -31.34 -16.85 65.07
CA LEU A 293 -31.29 -15.42 64.74
C LEU A 293 -30.56 -14.59 65.82
N SER A 294 -29.68 -13.67 65.40
CA SER A 294 -29.40 -12.38 66.06
C SER A 294 -28.69 -11.46 65.04
N SER A 295 -29.06 -10.21 64.78
CA SER A 295 -29.73 -9.14 65.57
C SER A 295 -28.82 -8.43 66.58
N VAL A 296 -28.00 -7.51 66.06
CA VAL A 296 -27.53 -6.29 66.75
C VAL A 296 -27.59 -5.16 65.70
N MET A 297 -28.08 -3.97 66.07
CA MET A 297 -28.25 -2.84 65.17
C MET A 297 -28.02 -1.51 65.89
N SER A 298 -27.21 -0.63 65.30
CA SER A 298 -27.07 0.78 65.69
C SER A 298 -26.64 1.63 64.48
N HIS A 299 -27.21 2.83 64.37
CA HIS A 299 -27.04 3.80 63.27
C HIS A 299 -26.38 5.10 63.82
N PRO A 300 -26.30 6.23 63.07
CA PRO A 300 -26.26 6.47 61.62
C PRO A 300 -24.86 7.04 61.23
N GLU A 301 -24.52 7.80 60.19
CA GLU A 301 -25.15 8.49 59.03
C GLU A 301 -24.31 8.13 57.74
N VAL A 302 -24.33 8.73 56.53
CA VAL A 302 -24.87 9.99 55.96
C VAL A 302 -25.40 9.74 54.54
N SER A 303 -26.53 10.40 54.23
CA SER A 303 -27.11 10.76 52.94
C SER A 303 -26.45 10.30 51.61
N SER A 304 -27.12 9.39 50.91
CA SER A 304 -27.41 9.56 49.46
C SER A 304 -28.66 8.76 49.05
N LEU A 305 -29.47 9.34 48.16
CA LEU A 305 -30.75 8.81 47.67
C LEU A 305 -30.59 8.30 46.21
N PRO A 306 -31.60 7.64 45.61
CA PRO A 306 -32.10 6.32 45.98
C PRO A 306 -31.99 5.34 44.78
N SER A 307 -32.31 4.06 45.00
CA SER A 307 -32.45 3.12 43.87
C SER A 307 -33.64 3.50 42.99
N SER A 308 -33.41 3.61 41.68
CA SER A 308 -34.47 3.63 40.66
C SER A 308 -34.04 2.74 39.50
N GLY A 309 -34.69 1.58 39.39
CA GLY A 309 -34.36 0.57 38.39
C GLY A 309 -34.87 0.95 37.00
N ILE A 310 -34.00 1.53 36.17
CA ILE A 310 -34.25 1.64 34.72
C ILE A 310 -33.43 0.59 33.97
N SER A 311 -34.10 -0.52 33.63
CA SER A 311 -33.60 -1.43 32.59
C SER A 311 -33.61 -0.68 31.25
N SER A 312 -32.46 -0.13 30.89
CA SER A 312 -32.27 0.63 29.65
C SER A 312 -31.39 -0.17 28.71
N GLY A 313 -31.99 -0.71 27.65
CA GLY A 313 -31.35 -1.55 26.63
C GLY A 313 -30.39 -0.78 25.73
N GLY A 314 -29.39 -0.11 26.31
CA GLY A 314 -28.31 0.53 25.59
C GLY A 314 -27.32 -0.51 25.07
N SER A 315 -27.55 -1.04 23.88
CA SER A 315 -26.54 -1.79 23.13
C SER A 315 -25.44 -0.82 22.67
N SER A 316 -24.58 -0.43 23.61
CA SER A 316 -23.33 0.22 23.27
C SER A 316 -22.43 -0.83 22.63
N TYR A 317 -22.22 -0.69 21.32
CA TYR A 317 -21.13 -1.35 20.61
C TYR A 317 -19.80 -0.73 21.07
N ALA A 318 -19.44 -1.03 22.33
CA ALA A 318 -18.07 -1.04 22.78
C ALA A 318 -17.37 -2.15 21.98
N THR A 319 -16.89 -1.79 20.79
CA THR A 319 -16.38 -2.72 19.79
C THR A 319 -15.34 -3.62 20.42
N LYS A 320 -15.72 -4.89 20.67
CA LYS A 320 -14.80 -5.89 21.21
C LYS A 320 -13.65 -6.00 20.23
N ALA A 321 -12.50 -5.43 20.60
CA ALA A 321 -11.37 -5.34 19.69
C ALA A 321 -10.94 -6.75 19.28
N SER A 322 -10.83 -6.98 17.96
CA SER A 322 -10.59 -8.32 17.41
C SER A 322 -9.34 -8.96 18.02
N ARG A 323 -9.29 -10.30 18.07
CA ARG A 323 -8.12 -11.01 18.64
C ARG A 323 -6.82 -10.59 17.94
N LEU A 324 -6.86 -10.46 16.60
CA LEU A 324 -5.75 -9.97 15.78
C LEU A 324 -5.44 -8.48 16.05
N ARG A 325 -6.45 -7.62 16.26
CA ARG A 325 -6.22 -6.21 16.64
C ARG A 325 -5.53 -6.09 18.00
N ASN A 326 -5.92 -6.89 18.99
CA ASN A 326 -5.28 -6.89 20.31
C ASN A 326 -3.84 -7.43 20.24
N TYR A 327 -3.62 -8.45 19.39
CA TYR A 327 -2.30 -8.98 19.08
C TYR A 327 -1.39 -7.91 18.44
N VAL A 328 -1.86 -7.22 17.39
CA VAL A 328 -1.16 -6.07 16.78
C VAL A 328 -0.82 -4.98 17.80
N MET A 329 -1.74 -4.69 18.72
CA MET A 329 -1.56 -3.68 19.78
C MET A 329 -0.62 -4.12 20.91
N SER A 330 -0.18 -5.38 20.94
CA SER A 330 0.81 -5.90 21.88
C SER A 330 2.26 -5.77 21.39
N PHE A 331 2.46 -5.44 20.11
CA PHE A 331 3.79 -5.27 19.53
C PHE A 331 4.46 -3.97 19.99
N ASP A 332 5.77 -4.05 20.21
CA ASP A 332 6.64 -2.88 20.29
C ASP A 332 6.77 -2.16 18.92
N GLY A 333 7.31 -0.94 18.93
CA GLY A 333 7.45 -0.12 17.73
C GLY A 333 8.38 -0.70 16.67
N GLU A 334 9.44 -1.41 17.05
CA GLU A 334 10.40 -1.99 16.12
C GLU A 334 9.83 -3.24 15.45
N THR A 335 9.11 -4.07 16.19
CA THR A 335 8.32 -5.19 15.66
C THR A 335 7.24 -4.67 14.72
N LEU A 336 6.42 -3.71 15.14
CA LEU A 336 5.39 -3.13 14.29
C LEU A 336 5.96 -2.54 12.98
N GLN A 337 7.09 -1.81 13.05
CA GLN A 337 7.79 -1.31 11.87
C GLN A 337 8.34 -2.43 10.99
N ARG A 338 8.96 -3.47 11.56
CA ARG A 338 9.48 -4.63 10.81
C ARG A 338 8.37 -5.39 10.08
N TYR A 339 7.16 -5.48 10.66
CA TYR A 339 5.98 -6.05 9.99
C TYR A 339 5.40 -5.12 8.92
N ALA A 340 5.37 -3.80 9.15
CA ALA A 340 4.80 -2.82 8.21
C ALA A 340 5.70 -2.51 6.99
N THR A 341 6.99 -2.85 7.04
CA THR A 341 7.96 -2.54 5.97
C THR A 341 7.99 -3.66 4.91
N ILE A 342 7.86 -3.28 3.63
CA ILE A 342 8.11 -4.18 2.48
C ILE A 342 9.61 -4.50 2.41
N ARG A 343 9.98 -5.77 2.23
CA ARG A 343 11.36 -6.25 2.38
C ARG A 343 12.24 -5.94 1.16
N SER A 344 11.74 -6.23 -0.04
CA SER A 344 12.49 -6.06 -1.28
C SER A 344 12.26 -4.69 -1.93
N LYS A 345 13.28 -4.18 -2.62
CA LYS A 345 13.19 -2.91 -3.39
C LYS A 345 12.37 -3.10 -4.66
N GLU A 346 12.37 -4.33 -5.14
CA GLU A 346 11.66 -4.86 -6.29
C GLU A 346 10.15 -4.80 -6.01
N ALA A 347 9.67 -5.35 -4.87
CA ALA A 347 8.27 -5.23 -4.47
C ALA A 347 7.83 -3.75 -4.30
N VAL A 348 8.67 -2.88 -3.72
CA VAL A 348 8.36 -1.44 -3.60
C VAL A 348 8.23 -0.77 -4.99
N SER A 349 9.17 -1.04 -5.90
CA SER A 349 9.15 -0.53 -7.28
C SER A 349 7.92 -1.03 -8.04
N MET A 350 7.57 -2.30 -7.88
CA MET A 350 6.38 -2.93 -8.48
C MET A 350 5.08 -2.25 -8.01
N VAL A 351 4.95 -1.95 -6.71
CA VAL A 351 3.79 -1.23 -6.15
C VAL A 351 3.72 0.19 -6.70
N GLU A 352 4.87 0.88 -6.84
CA GLU A 352 4.89 2.20 -7.47
C GLU A 352 4.44 2.14 -8.93
N LYS A 353 4.99 1.22 -9.74
CA LYS A 353 4.62 1.11 -11.16
C LYS A 353 3.18 0.67 -11.38
N HIS A 354 2.64 -0.25 -10.58
CA HIS A 354 1.21 -0.60 -10.64
C HIS A 354 0.32 0.61 -10.28
N THR A 355 0.70 1.39 -9.26
CA THR A 355 0.02 2.65 -8.92
C THR A 355 0.12 3.68 -10.06
N GLN A 356 1.28 3.83 -10.70
CA GLN A 356 1.44 4.69 -11.88
C GLN A 356 0.63 4.19 -13.09
N ALA A 357 0.46 2.87 -13.27
CA ALA A 357 -0.35 2.29 -14.34
C ALA A 357 -1.86 2.46 -14.11
N LEU A 358 -2.31 2.38 -12.85
CA LEU A 358 -3.68 2.67 -12.45
C LEU A 358 -4.03 4.15 -12.63
N PHE A 359 -3.30 5.07 -11.99
CA PHE A 359 -3.72 6.47 -11.88
C PHE A 359 -3.05 7.39 -12.93
N GLY A 360 -1.93 6.97 -13.52
CA GLY A 360 -1.03 7.79 -14.31
C GLY A 360 0.18 8.25 -13.50
N ARG A 361 1.21 8.79 -14.19
CA ARG A 361 2.38 9.38 -13.50
C ARG A 361 2.01 10.71 -12.84
N PRO A 362 2.34 10.94 -11.56
CA PRO A 362 2.01 12.17 -10.87
C PRO A 362 2.96 13.31 -11.31
N GLU A 363 2.44 14.35 -11.97
CA GLU A 363 3.21 15.56 -12.32
C GLU A 363 3.40 16.46 -11.10
N MET A 364 4.28 16.04 -10.18
CA MET A 364 4.56 16.78 -8.94
C MET A 364 5.50 17.97 -9.19
N VAL A 365 4.92 19.13 -9.47
CA VAL A 365 5.65 20.40 -9.35
C VAL A 365 5.87 20.71 -7.87
N ILE A 366 7.12 20.69 -7.41
CA ILE A 366 7.47 21.10 -6.05
C ILE A 366 7.69 22.61 -6.06
N THR A 367 6.88 23.36 -5.31
CA THR A 367 7.04 24.81 -5.12
C THR A 367 8.40 25.11 -4.46
N PRO A 368 8.98 26.31 -4.63
CA PRO A 368 10.24 26.66 -3.96
C PRO A 368 10.14 26.67 -2.41
N GLN A 369 8.93 26.63 -1.84
CA GLN A 369 8.65 26.46 -0.41
C GLN A 369 8.59 24.97 0.02
N GLY A 370 8.84 24.02 -0.88
CA GLY A 370 8.84 22.57 -0.60
C GLY A 370 7.46 21.91 -0.55
N ALA A 371 6.37 22.67 -0.77
CA ALA A 371 5.02 22.12 -0.88
C ALA A 371 4.76 21.57 -2.30
N ILE A 372 3.97 20.49 -2.39
CA ILE A 372 3.51 19.92 -3.65
C ILE A 372 2.43 20.85 -4.24
N ASP A 373 2.66 21.38 -5.43
CA ASP A 373 1.64 22.11 -6.19
C ASP A 373 0.65 21.11 -6.82
N SER A 374 -0.54 21.02 -6.25
CA SER A 374 -1.63 20.20 -6.77
C SER A 374 -2.55 20.94 -7.74
N SER A 375 -2.19 22.13 -8.22
CA SER A 375 -3.05 22.92 -9.14
C SER A 375 -3.28 22.24 -10.49
N LYS A 376 -2.35 21.37 -10.93
CA LYS A 376 -2.47 20.54 -12.14
C LYS A 376 -3.13 19.17 -11.94
N ASP A 377 -3.42 18.77 -10.69
CA ASP A 377 -3.83 17.40 -10.39
C ASP A 377 -5.25 17.12 -10.91
N VAL A 378 -5.38 16.08 -11.74
CA VAL A 378 -6.62 15.77 -12.47
C VAL A 378 -7.62 15.14 -11.51
N ASN A 379 -8.72 15.86 -11.28
CA ASN A 379 -9.86 15.36 -10.51
C ASN A 379 -10.73 14.42 -11.34
N ILE A 380 -11.17 13.33 -10.73
CA ILE A 380 -12.06 12.31 -11.29
C ILE A 380 -13.29 12.12 -10.41
N LYS A 381 -14.39 11.62 -10.98
CA LYS A 381 -15.60 11.26 -10.22
C LYS A 381 -15.64 9.75 -9.99
N ILE A 382 -15.81 9.34 -8.74
CA ILE A 382 -15.83 7.95 -8.31
C ILE A 382 -16.89 7.76 -7.22
N SER A 383 -17.69 6.70 -7.27
CA SER A 383 -18.64 6.40 -6.18
C SER A 383 -17.92 5.89 -4.92
N PHE A 384 -18.58 5.92 -3.75
CA PHE A 384 -18.02 5.29 -2.56
C PHE A 384 -17.95 3.75 -2.67
N GLY A 385 -18.79 3.13 -3.50
CA GLY A 385 -18.64 1.73 -3.92
C GLY A 385 -17.36 1.49 -4.74
N GLY A 386 -17.08 2.34 -5.74
CA GLY A 386 -15.83 2.29 -6.49
C GLY A 386 -14.59 2.52 -5.62
N LEU A 387 -14.68 3.40 -4.62
CA LEU A 387 -13.60 3.62 -3.65
C LEU A 387 -13.43 2.42 -2.69
N LYS A 388 -14.52 1.78 -2.25
CA LYS A 388 -14.50 0.52 -1.48
C LYS A 388 -13.80 -0.58 -2.28
N ARG A 389 -14.18 -0.76 -3.55
CA ARG A 389 -13.54 -1.72 -4.48
C ARG A 389 -12.03 -1.51 -4.59
N LEU A 390 -11.59 -0.28 -4.83
CA LEU A 390 -10.15 0.04 -4.93
C LEU A 390 -9.38 -0.29 -3.65
N VAL A 391 -9.95 -0.03 -2.47
CA VAL A 391 -9.30 -0.34 -1.19
C VAL A 391 -9.26 -1.85 -0.93
N LEU A 392 -10.34 -2.56 -1.23
CA LEU A 392 -10.39 -4.03 -1.13
C LEU A 392 -9.39 -4.71 -2.07
N GLU A 393 -9.30 -4.26 -3.32
CA GLU A 393 -8.29 -4.73 -4.26
C GLU A 393 -6.87 -4.42 -3.78
N ALA A 394 -6.59 -3.18 -3.38
CA ALA A 394 -5.28 -2.78 -2.89
C ALA A 394 -4.80 -3.63 -1.70
N VAL A 395 -5.67 -3.85 -0.71
CA VAL A 395 -5.37 -4.73 0.44
C VAL A 395 -5.08 -6.17 -0.01
N THR A 396 -5.83 -6.67 -0.99
CA THR A 396 -5.65 -8.03 -1.52
C THR A 396 -4.36 -8.16 -2.34
N PHE A 397 -4.04 -7.14 -3.13
CA PHE A 397 -2.77 -7.02 -3.86
C PHE A 397 -1.58 -7.00 -2.89
N GLY A 398 -1.68 -6.30 -1.77
CA GLY A 398 -0.67 -6.33 -0.70
C GLY A 398 -0.53 -7.71 -0.03
N SER A 399 -1.64 -8.37 0.24
CA SER A 399 -1.68 -9.73 0.80
C SER A 399 -1.02 -10.76 -0.13
N PHE A 400 -1.34 -10.71 -1.43
CA PHE A 400 -0.70 -11.56 -2.44
C PHE A 400 0.78 -11.21 -2.66
N LEU A 401 1.15 -9.92 -2.59
CA LEU A 401 2.55 -9.50 -2.70
C LEU A 401 3.42 -10.09 -1.60
N TRP A 402 2.93 -10.24 -0.37
CA TRP A 402 3.68 -10.94 0.68
C TRP A 402 3.90 -12.43 0.36
N ASP A 403 2.84 -13.14 -0.07
CA ASP A 403 2.95 -14.57 -0.40
C ASP A 403 3.89 -14.79 -1.59
N VAL A 404 3.82 -13.92 -2.61
CA VAL A 404 4.63 -13.96 -3.83
C VAL A 404 6.09 -13.58 -3.56
N GLU A 405 6.35 -12.50 -2.81
CA GLU A 405 7.71 -12.11 -2.40
C GLU A 405 8.36 -13.24 -1.60
N SER A 406 7.63 -13.86 -0.67
CA SER A 406 8.13 -14.98 0.14
C SER A 406 8.38 -16.25 -0.68
N TYR A 407 7.55 -16.52 -1.70
CA TYR A 407 7.78 -17.63 -2.64
C TYR A 407 9.06 -17.42 -3.45
N VAL A 408 9.23 -16.27 -4.12
CA VAL A 408 10.43 -15.98 -4.92
C VAL A 408 11.69 -15.94 -4.05
N ASP A 409 11.60 -15.37 -2.84
CA ASP A 409 12.72 -15.28 -1.92
C ASP A 409 13.16 -16.65 -1.39
N SER A 410 12.24 -17.61 -1.26
CA SER A 410 12.57 -19.00 -0.90
C SER A 410 13.40 -19.73 -1.96
N ARG A 411 13.45 -19.24 -3.21
CA ARG A 411 14.16 -19.88 -4.34
C ARG A 411 15.40 -19.12 -4.80
N TYR A 412 15.35 -17.78 -4.80
CA TYR A 412 16.43 -16.95 -5.35
C TYR A 412 17.10 -16.02 -4.32
N HIS A 413 16.61 -15.98 -3.06
CA HIS A 413 17.22 -15.26 -1.93
C HIS A 413 17.63 -13.81 -2.27
N PHE A 414 16.64 -12.98 -2.64
CA PHE A 414 16.86 -11.61 -3.11
C PHE A 414 16.55 -10.54 -2.06
N VAL A 415 15.85 -10.90 -0.97
CA VAL A 415 15.73 -10.05 0.20
C VAL A 415 17.09 -9.98 0.90
N LEU A 416 17.64 -8.78 1.00
CA LEU A 416 18.82 -8.53 1.84
C LEU A 416 18.40 -8.58 3.32
N SER A 417 18.94 -9.57 4.03
CA SER A 417 18.74 -9.83 5.47
C SER A 417 19.49 -8.84 6.37
#